data_AF-A0A3S3UIC1-F1
#
_entry.id   AF-A0A3S3UIC1-F1
#
_cell.length_a   1.000
_cell.length_b   1.000
_cell.length_c   1.000
_cell.angle_alpha   90.00
_cell.angle_beta   90.00
_cell.angle_gamma   90.00
#
_symmetry.space_group_name_H-M   'P 1'
#
loop_
_entity.id
_entity.type
_entity.pdbx_description
1 polymer ?
#
loop_
_entity_poly.entity_id
_entity_poly.type
_entity_poly.pdbx_seq_one_letter_code
_entity_poly.pdbx_strand_id
1 'polypeptide(L)'
;MNQPEKRQYWTSVIEKQTASGLSIPAFCKANDLSYPTFHYWLKKLTEQNDESQHAHSIVINDDIGPDTVALHFPNGIKAELPANLTLAQIKTWLQVLQ
;
A
#
# COMPACT_ATOMS: atom_id res chain seq x y z
N MET A 1 16.92 23.33 15.22
CA MET A 1 15.84 22.38 14.92
C MET A 1 16.38 20.98 14.96
N ASN A 2 15.94 20.19 15.93
CA ASN A 2 16.35 18.80 16.12
C ASN A 2 15.75 17.91 15.02
N GLN A 3 16.41 16.80 14.71
CA GLN A 3 15.94 15.83 13.70
C GLN A 3 14.48 15.35 13.87
N PRO A 4 13.94 15.10 15.09
CA PRO A 4 12.55 14.70 15.25
C PRO A 4 11.54 15.79 14.87
N GLU A 5 11.84 17.06 15.17
CA GLU A 5 10.94 18.18 14.87
C GLU A 5 10.76 18.35 13.35
N LYS A 6 11.86 18.20 12.60
CA LYS A 6 11.81 18.23 11.13
C LYS A 6 10.96 17.10 10.57
N ARG A 7 11.08 15.88 11.11
CA ARG A 7 10.26 14.73 10.70
C ARG A 7 8.77 15.04 10.85
N GLN A 8 8.34 15.46 12.03
CA GLN A 8 6.95 15.75 12.32
C GLN A 8 6.37 16.84 11.40
N TYR A 9 7.17 17.89 11.13
CA TYR A 9 6.80 18.93 10.19
C TYR A 9 6.55 18.35 8.79
N TRP A 10 7.48 17.55 8.26
CA TRP A 10 7.35 16.98 6.91
C TRP A 10 6.23 15.95 6.79
N THR A 11 5.98 15.15 7.83
CA THR A 11 4.80 14.28 7.90
C THR A 11 3.52 15.10 7.76
N SER A 12 3.38 16.17 8.54
CA SER A 12 2.19 17.03 8.50
C SER A 12 2.01 17.70 7.13
N VAL A 13 3.12 18.07 6.48
CA VAL A 13 3.11 18.67 5.14
C VAL A 13 2.64 17.67 4.08
N ILE A 14 3.08 16.41 4.15
CA ILE A 14 2.66 15.35 3.24
C ILE A 14 1.19 15.00 3.46
N GLU A 15 0.72 14.89 4.70
CA GLU A 15 -0.69 14.66 5.01
C GLU A 15 -1.58 15.78 4.44
N LYS A 16 -1.15 17.04 4.56
CA LYS A 16 -1.83 18.19 3.94
C LYS A 16 -1.84 18.09 2.41
N GLN A 17 -0.75 17.63 1.79
CA GLN A 17 -0.69 17.46 0.34
C GLN A 17 -1.67 16.36 -0.12
N THR A 18 -1.70 15.22 0.56
CA THR A 18 -2.64 14.12 0.29
C THR A 18 -4.09 14.56 0.49
N ALA A 19 -4.39 15.26 1.59
CA ALA A 19 -5.73 15.77 1.89
C ALA A 19 -6.18 16.83 0.89
N SER A 20 -5.25 17.60 0.33
CA SER A 20 -5.57 18.62 -0.68
C SER A 20 -5.86 17.99 -2.05
N GLY A 21 -5.37 16.78 -2.33
CA GLY A 21 -5.51 16.12 -3.65
C GLY A 21 -4.79 16.84 -4.79
N LEU A 22 -3.96 17.86 -4.49
CA LEU A 22 -3.14 18.56 -5.47
C LEU A 22 -1.89 17.75 -5.81
N SER A 23 -1.45 17.81 -7.07
CA SER A 23 -0.17 17.23 -7.47
C SER A 23 0.99 17.87 -6.69
N ILE A 24 2.00 17.07 -6.34
CA ILE A 24 3.22 17.49 -5.64
C ILE A 24 3.79 18.82 -6.14
N PRO A 25 4.02 19.05 -7.46
CA PRO A 25 4.56 20.32 -7.93
C PRO A 25 3.64 21.53 -7.67
N ALA A 26 2.31 21.35 -7.73
CA ALA A 26 1.35 22.41 -7.46
C ALA A 26 1.32 22.75 -5.97
N PHE A 27 1.36 21.74 -5.11
CA PHE A 27 1.44 21.92 -3.66
C PHE A 27 2.76 22.57 -3.22
N CYS A 28 3.89 22.15 -3.81
CA CYS A 28 5.19 22.76 -3.56
C CYS A 28 5.21 24.25 -3.95
N LYS A 29 4.61 24.59 -5.10
CA LYS A 29 4.51 25.98 -5.55
C LYS A 29 3.61 26.84 -4.65
N ALA A 30 2.51 26.28 -4.14
CA ALA A 30 1.57 27.01 -3.29
C ALA A 30 2.12 27.27 -1.87
N ASN A 31 3.00 26.39 -1.37
CA ASN A 31 3.54 26.46 0.00
C ASN A 31 5.00 26.94 0.06
N ASP A 32 5.55 27.43 -1.07
CA ASP A 32 6.96 27.84 -1.21
C ASP A 32 7.95 26.74 -0.72
N LEU A 33 7.64 25.49 -1.05
CA LEU A 33 8.43 24.33 -0.65
C LEU A 33 9.36 23.90 -1.79
N SER A 34 10.61 23.65 -1.44
CA SER A 34 11.58 23.05 -2.36
C SER A 34 11.15 21.64 -2.76
N TYR A 35 10.81 21.46 -4.04
CA TYR A 35 10.51 20.16 -4.64
C TYR A 35 11.52 19.04 -4.29
N PRO A 36 12.85 19.24 -4.40
CA PRO A 36 13.81 18.19 -4.05
C PRO A 36 13.77 17.81 -2.57
N THR A 37 13.51 18.79 -1.69
CA THR A 37 13.40 18.55 -0.25
C THR A 37 12.13 17.79 0.08
N PHE A 38 11.00 18.16 -0.54
CA PHE A 38 9.75 17.42 -0.41
C PHE A 38 9.92 15.96 -0.83
N HIS A 39 10.51 15.73 -2.01
CA HIS A 39 10.72 14.37 -2.52
C HIS A 39 11.66 13.55 -1.62
N TYR A 40 12.73 14.16 -1.09
CA TYR A 40 13.62 13.52 -0.13
C TYR A 40 12.88 13.06 1.13
N TRP A 41 12.03 13.93 1.70
CA TRP A 41 11.28 13.59 2.91
C TRP A 41 10.15 12.61 2.65
N LEU A 42 9.47 12.70 1.51
CA LEU A 42 8.47 11.73 1.09
C LEU A 42 9.09 10.34 1.05
N LYS A 43 10.21 10.18 0.32
CA LYS A 43 10.93 8.91 0.23
C LYS A 43 11.36 8.42 1.63
N LYS A 44 11.97 9.29 2.43
CA LYS A 44 12.46 8.96 3.77
C LYS A 44 11.35 8.53 4.73
N LEU A 45 10.17 9.17 4.66
CA LEU A 45 9.03 8.84 5.52
C LEU A 45 8.32 7.56 5.06
N THR A 46 8.27 7.29 3.75
CA THR A 46 7.81 6.00 3.22
C THR A 46 8.78 4.88 3.61
N GLU A 47 10.09 5.06 3.44
CA GLU A 47 11.12 4.07 3.80
C GLU A 47 11.14 3.76 5.30
N GLN A 48 10.89 4.73 6.18
CA GLN A 48 10.79 4.44 7.63
C GLN A 48 9.51 3.70 8.02
N ASN A 49 8.43 3.82 7.24
CA ASN A 49 7.24 2.98 7.42
C ASN A 49 7.52 1.55 6.87
N ASP A 50 8.32 1.46 5.81
CA ASP A 50 8.77 0.23 5.16
C ASP A 50 9.95 -0.48 5.86
N GLU A 51 10.58 0.07 6.90
CA GLU A 51 11.46 -0.76 7.76
C GLU A 51 10.66 -1.80 8.57
N SER A 52 9.33 -1.78 8.46
CA SER A 52 8.41 -2.88 8.82
C SER A 52 7.90 -3.68 7.61
N GLN A 53 8.11 -3.21 6.38
CA GLN A 53 7.55 -3.77 5.15
C GLN A 53 8.63 -3.81 4.06
N HIS A 54 9.20 -4.99 3.90
CA HIS A 54 10.04 -5.39 2.78
C HIS A 54 9.64 -4.73 1.46
N ALA A 55 10.65 -4.21 0.75
CA ALA A 55 10.63 -3.83 -0.65
C ALA A 55 9.44 -4.45 -1.42
N HIS A 56 8.44 -3.63 -1.72
CA HIS A 56 7.40 -3.98 -2.67
C HIS A 56 8.05 -4.06 -4.06
N SER A 57 8.63 -5.23 -4.32
CA SER A 57 8.92 -5.67 -5.68
C SER A 57 7.61 -5.56 -6.45
N ILE A 58 7.62 -4.71 -7.47
CA ILE A 58 6.54 -4.63 -8.45
C ILE A 58 6.62 -5.97 -9.18
N VAL A 59 5.91 -6.98 -8.66
CA VAL A 59 5.66 -8.21 -9.37
C VAL A 59 4.65 -7.82 -10.43
N ILE A 60 5.14 -7.52 -11.63
CA ILE A 60 4.35 -7.63 -12.84
C ILE A 60 4.07 -9.13 -12.96
N ASN A 61 3.01 -9.60 -12.30
CA ASN A 61 2.45 -10.90 -12.60
C ASN A 61 1.82 -10.72 -13.97
N ASP A 62 2.59 -11.09 -15.00
CA ASP A 62 2.05 -11.47 -16.29
C ASP A 62 1.11 -12.64 -15.98
N ASP A 63 -0.19 -12.33 -15.86
CA ASP A 63 -1.25 -13.26 -15.48
C ASP A 63 -1.44 -14.27 -16.60
N ILE A 64 -0.57 -15.28 -16.59
CA ILE A 64 -0.77 -16.58 -17.22
C ILE A 64 -0.65 -17.64 -16.11
N GLY A 65 -1.27 -17.35 -14.95
CA GLY A 65 -1.42 -18.25 -13.82
C GLY A 65 -2.82 -18.87 -13.81
N PRO A 66 -3.00 -20.07 -13.23
CA PRO A 66 -4.27 -20.79 -13.28
C PRO A 66 -5.39 -19.94 -12.67
N ASP A 67 -6.51 -19.86 -13.38
CA ASP A 67 -7.77 -19.23 -12.99
C ASP A 67 -8.03 -19.56 -11.51
N THR A 68 -7.92 -18.56 -10.62
CA THR A 68 -8.03 -18.72 -9.17
C THR A 68 -9.04 -17.73 -8.61
N VAL A 69 -9.89 -18.21 -7.71
CA VAL A 69 -10.95 -17.46 -7.06
C VAL A 69 -10.50 -17.09 -5.65
N ALA A 70 -10.43 -15.80 -5.34
CA ALA A 70 -10.14 -15.30 -4.00
C ALA A 70 -11.43 -15.02 -3.22
N LEU A 71 -11.59 -15.63 -2.04
CA LEU A 71 -12.64 -15.38 -1.07
C LEU A 71 -12.12 -14.48 0.04
N HIS A 72 -12.84 -13.39 0.32
CA HIS A 72 -12.58 -12.53 1.48
C HIS A 72 -13.66 -12.74 2.54
N PHE A 73 -13.23 -13.15 3.73
CA PHE A 73 -14.12 -13.32 4.87
C PHE A 73 -14.17 -12.05 5.72
N PRO A 74 -15.30 -11.76 6.39
CA PRO A 74 -15.45 -10.56 7.25
C PRO A 74 -14.49 -10.54 8.44
N ASN A 75 -13.87 -11.68 8.76
CA ASN A 75 -12.85 -11.82 9.80
C ASN A 75 -11.44 -11.44 9.32
N GLY A 76 -11.30 -10.92 8.09
CA GLY A 76 -10.01 -10.51 7.50
C GLY A 76 -9.19 -11.65 6.90
N ILE A 77 -9.72 -12.88 6.87
CA ILE A 77 -9.08 -14.03 6.21
C ILE A 77 -9.30 -13.93 4.71
N LYS A 78 -8.23 -14.09 3.93
CA LYS A 78 -8.27 -14.25 2.48
C LYS A 78 -7.93 -15.69 2.13
N ALA A 79 -8.81 -16.38 1.40
CA ALA A 79 -8.56 -17.73 0.90
C ALA A 79 -8.52 -17.69 -0.63
N GLU A 80 -7.49 -18.28 -1.24
CA GLU A 80 -7.31 -18.34 -2.69
C GLU A 80 -7.50 -19.78 -3.15
N LEU A 81 -8.44 -20.01 -4.07
CA LEU A 81 -8.84 -21.34 -4.51
C LEU A 81 -8.66 -21.49 -6.02
N PRO A 82 -8.13 -22.62 -6.54
CA PRO A 82 -8.10 -22.87 -7.97
C PRO A 82 -9.52 -22.99 -8.56
N ALA A 83 -9.83 -22.26 -9.64
CA ALA A 83 -11.16 -22.25 -10.27
C ALA A 83 -11.52 -23.58 -10.96
N ASN A 84 -10.56 -24.50 -11.12
CA ASN A 84 -10.80 -25.84 -11.64
C ASN A 84 -11.22 -26.86 -10.55
N LEU A 85 -11.75 -26.39 -9.42
CA LEU A 85 -12.22 -27.25 -8.33
C LEU A 85 -13.60 -27.83 -8.63
N THR A 86 -13.76 -29.13 -8.37
CA THR A 86 -15.07 -29.77 -8.42
C THR A 86 -15.94 -29.36 -7.23
N LEU A 87 -17.26 -29.39 -7.42
CA LEU A 87 -18.24 -28.97 -6.40
C LEU A 87 -18.10 -29.74 -5.07
N ALA A 88 -17.63 -30.98 -5.11
CA ALA A 88 -17.31 -31.76 -3.91
C ALA A 88 -16.14 -31.15 -3.12
N GLN A 89 -15.06 -30.75 -3.81
CA GLN A 89 -13.92 -30.12 -3.17
C GLN A 89 -14.30 -28.75 -2.60
N ILE A 90 -15.05 -27.93 -3.34
CA ILE A 90 -15.53 -26.62 -2.85
C ILE A 90 -16.33 -26.78 -1.55
N LYS A 91 -17.21 -27.79 -1.47
CA LYS A 91 -17.97 -28.10 -0.24
C LYS A 91 -17.07 -28.52 0.91
N THR A 92 -16.09 -29.39 0.68
CA THR A 92 -15.14 -29.80 1.72
C THR A 92 -14.37 -28.61 2.28
N TRP A 93 -13.89 -27.72 1.41
CA TRP A 93 -13.15 -26.52 1.84
C TRP A 93 -14.04 -25.53 2.62
N LEU A 94 -15.29 -25.32 2.19
CA LEU A 94 -16.24 -24.50 2.94
C LEU A 94 -16.54 -25.08 4.33
N GLN A 95 -16.59 -26.41 4.47
CA GLN A 95 -16.79 -27.04 5.78
C GLN A 95 -15.60 -26.92 6.72
N VAL A 96 -14.37 -26.82 6.19
CA VAL A 96 -13.15 -26.66 7.00
C VAL A 96 -12.95 -25.20 7.45
N LEU A 97 -13.54 -24.24 6.73
CA LEU A 97 -13.41 -22.81 6.99
C LEU A 97 -14.52 -22.23 7.90
N GLN A 98 -15.57 -23.01 8.22
CA GLN A 98 -16.57 -22.70 9.26
C GLN A 98 -16.05 -23.10 10.65
#